data_AF-A0AAX1VN49-F1
#
_entry.id   AF-A0AAX1VN49-F1
#
_cell.length_a   1.000
_cell.length_b   1.000
_cell.length_c   1.000
_cell.angle_alpha   90.00
_cell.angle_beta   90.00
_cell.angle_gamma   90.00
#
_symmetry.space_group_name_H-M   'P 1'
#
loop_
_entity.id
_entity.type
_entity.pdbx_description
1 polymer ?
#
loop_
_entity_poly.entity_id
_entity_poly.type
_entity_poly.pdbx_seq_one_letter_code
_entity_poly.pdbx_strand_id
1 'polypeptide(L)'
;MKWFYDLKISTKLITSFLVVLALTAAMGVFAIIQLGQVNQAAQDIKENWMPSMRAASGMRFFAANYRLKENRHIAADTAQEKAQMELEAADSRKQFETRLATYDKLVVSDEDRQLFNGVTSTWAAYLKSSNELFDMSRQGLEAQARALLKGESKTHFDEVTSQLQKMVELNDAGATAAGDKGTTLYENARISIVVVLVAALLIGLGLALFIARIISRPLKEAATAAEQLAEGNLNAHIGHGSKDETGMVLNAMRNMVGKLSHIIGEVRNAADNLASASEEVSATAQSMSQATSEQAASVEETSASVEQMSASINQNTENAKVTDGMASKAAKEATDGGESVQQ
;
A
#
# COMPACT_ATOMS: atom_id res chain seq x y z
N MET A 1 5.62 13.15 13.78
CA MET A 1 4.98 11.88 13.35
C MET A 1 4.35 11.04 14.48
N LYS A 2 4.17 11.52 15.73
CA LYS A 2 3.53 10.69 16.79
C LYS A 2 2.10 10.24 16.45
N TRP A 3 1.33 11.08 15.76
CA TRP A 3 -0.04 10.77 15.35
C TRP A 3 -0.15 9.45 14.55
N PHE A 4 0.76 9.17 13.63
CA PHE A 4 0.69 7.94 12.83
C PHE A 4 0.96 6.69 13.67
N TYR A 5 1.86 6.77 14.66
CA TYR A 5 2.13 5.65 15.57
C TYR A 5 0.93 5.34 16.47
N ASP A 6 0.10 6.32 16.79
CA ASP A 6 -1.09 6.15 17.65
C ASP A 6 -2.33 5.65 16.88
N LEU A 7 -2.26 5.53 15.55
CA LEU A 7 -3.35 4.97 14.76
C LEU A 7 -3.48 3.45 14.97
N LYS A 8 -4.72 2.97 14.90
CA LYS A 8 -5.03 1.54 14.84
C LYS A 8 -4.25 0.85 13.72
N ILE A 9 -3.84 -0.40 13.93
CA ILE A 9 -3.12 -1.21 12.93
C ILE A 9 -3.89 -1.28 11.61
N SER A 10 -5.21 -1.49 11.68
CA SER A 10 -6.06 -1.54 10.47
C SER A 10 -6.00 -0.23 9.69
N THR A 11 -6.05 0.92 10.37
CA THR A 11 -5.96 2.24 9.73
C THR A 11 -4.59 2.46 9.09
N LYS A 12 -3.49 2.04 9.74
CA LYS A 12 -2.13 2.12 9.17
C LYS A 12 -1.99 1.29 7.90
N LEU A 13 -2.52 0.06 7.91
CA LEU A 13 -2.50 -0.83 6.75
C LEU A 13 -3.35 -0.25 5.62
N ILE A 14 -4.62 0.10 5.89
CA ILE A 14 -5.54 0.63 4.89
C ILE A 14 -4.98 1.90 4.25
N THR A 15 -4.49 2.86 5.04
CA THR A 15 -3.91 4.10 4.49
C THR A 15 -2.71 3.82 3.61
N SER A 16 -1.82 2.90 4.01
CA SER A 16 -0.64 2.56 3.20
C SER A 16 -0.99 1.83 1.92
N PHE A 17 -1.96 0.91 1.96
CA PHE A 17 -2.50 0.27 0.76
C PHE A 17 -3.21 1.27 -0.15
N LEU A 18 -3.99 2.21 0.41
CA LEU A 18 -4.65 3.26 -0.37
C LEU A 18 -3.65 4.16 -1.08
N VAL A 19 -2.52 4.50 -0.45
CA VAL A 19 -1.45 5.26 -1.13
C VAL A 19 -0.91 4.47 -2.32
N VAL A 20 -0.60 3.19 -2.16
CA VAL A 20 -0.09 2.35 -3.26
C VAL A 20 -1.13 2.20 -4.37
N LEU A 21 -2.40 2.00 -4.03
CA LEU A 21 -3.51 1.90 -4.98
C LEU A 21 -3.74 3.23 -5.72
N ALA A 22 -3.69 4.36 -5.03
CA ALA A 22 -3.80 5.69 -5.64
C ALA A 22 -2.66 5.95 -6.61
N LEU A 23 -1.41 5.60 -6.25
CA LEU A 23 -0.26 5.70 -7.14
C LEU A 23 -0.42 4.81 -8.38
N THR A 24 -0.92 3.58 -8.20
CA THR A 24 -1.18 2.65 -9.30
C THR A 24 -2.26 3.16 -10.23
N ALA A 25 -3.36 3.69 -9.67
CA ALA A 25 -4.45 4.27 -10.44
C ALA A 25 -3.99 5.52 -11.20
N ALA A 26 -3.25 6.42 -10.56
CA ALA A 26 -2.68 7.61 -11.21
C ALA A 26 -1.74 7.22 -12.36
N MET A 27 -0.89 6.21 -12.16
CA MET A 27 -0.03 5.66 -13.21
C MET A 27 -0.85 5.09 -14.37
N GLY A 28 -1.91 4.32 -14.08
CA GLY A 28 -2.80 3.76 -15.09
C GLY A 28 -3.48 4.83 -15.94
N VAL A 29 -4.05 5.87 -15.29
CA VAL A 29 -4.65 7.02 -15.98
C VAL A 29 -3.62 7.74 -16.84
N PHE A 30 -2.43 7.99 -16.31
CA PHE A 30 -1.33 8.62 -17.06
C PHE A 30 -0.94 7.79 -18.29
N ALA A 31 -0.79 6.47 -18.16
CA ALA A 31 -0.47 5.58 -19.27
C ALA A 31 -1.55 5.62 -20.37
N ILE A 32 -2.83 5.62 -19.99
CA ILE A 32 -3.95 5.71 -20.93
C ILE A 32 -3.92 7.03 -21.70
N ILE A 33 -3.67 8.16 -21.02
CA ILE A 33 -3.57 9.47 -21.65
C ILE A 33 -2.43 9.49 -22.68
N GLN A 34 -1.26 8.96 -22.33
CA GLN A 34 -0.11 8.91 -23.24
C GLN A 34 -0.36 8.01 -24.45
N LEU A 35 -0.96 6.82 -24.25
CA LEU A 35 -1.35 5.95 -25.36
C LEU A 35 -2.39 6.61 -26.27
N GLY A 36 -3.30 7.41 -25.70
CA GLY A 36 -4.25 8.23 -26.46
C GLY A 36 -3.55 9.21 -27.41
N GLN A 37 -2.47 9.86 -26.97
CA GLN A 37 -1.71 10.79 -27.82
C GLN A 37 -0.96 10.06 -28.96
N VAL A 38 -0.39 8.90 -28.69
CA VAL A 38 0.24 8.04 -29.73
C VAL A 38 -0.81 7.61 -30.75
N ASN A 39 -2.00 7.21 -30.28
CA ASN A 39 -3.11 6.85 -31.15
C ASN A 39 -3.59 8.04 -32.00
N GLN A 40 -3.63 9.25 -31.44
CA GLN A 40 -4.01 10.45 -32.19
C GLN A 40 -3.04 10.73 -33.35
N ALA A 41 -1.73 10.63 -33.12
CA ALA A 41 -0.73 10.81 -34.19
C ALA A 41 -0.93 9.79 -35.33
N ALA A 42 -1.27 8.54 -35.00
CA ALA A 42 -1.60 7.53 -36.00
C ALA A 42 -2.90 7.84 -36.75
N GLN A 43 -3.91 8.39 -36.07
CA GLN A 43 -5.17 8.81 -36.69
C GLN A 43 -4.96 10.01 -37.62
N ASP A 44 -4.12 10.99 -37.26
CA ASP A 44 -3.81 12.12 -38.14
C ASP A 44 -3.20 11.65 -39.47
N ILE A 45 -2.32 10.63 -39.43
CA ILE A 45 -1.75 9.99 -40.63
C ILE A 45 -2.84 9.30 -41.45
N LYS A 46 -3.70 8.52 -40.80
CA LYS A 46 -4.73 7.71 -41.46
C LYS A 46 -5.86 8.55 -42.05
N GLU A 47 -6.31 9.57 -41.34
CA GLU A 47 -7.52 10.34 -41.65
C GLU A 47 -7.21 11.59 -42.46
N ASN A 48 -5.99 12.13 -42.38
CA ASN A 48 -5.59 13.32 -43.12
C ASN A 48 -4.41 13.09 -44.06
N TRP A 49 -3.20 12.87 -43.54
CA TRP A 49 -1.98 12.95 -44.35
C TRP A 49 -1.94 11.94 -45.50
N MET A 50 -2.31 10.68 -45.24
CA MET A 50 -2.32 9.62 -46.24
C MET A 50 -3.40 9.84 -47.32
N PRO A 51 -4.68 10.16 -46.97
CA PRO A 51 -5.67 10.60 -47.95
C PRO A 51 -5.26 11.81 -48.79
N SER A 52 -4.67 12.85 -48.20
CA SER A 52 -4.20 14.05 -48.89
C SER A 52 -3.10 13.73 -49.91
N MET A 53 -2.10 12.93 -49.50
CA MET A 53 -1.03 12.47 -50.39
C MET A 53 -1.56 11.62 -51.56
N ARG A 54 -2.53 10.72 -51.30
CA ARG A 54 -3.20 9.93 -52.34
C ARG A 54 -4.00 10.79 -53.31
N ALA A 55 -4.72 11.79 -52.80
CA ALA A 55 -5.48 12.72 -53.62
C ALA A 55 -4.55 13.56 -54.51
N ALA A 56 -3.48 14.15 -53.96
CA ALA A 56 -2.49 14.92 -54.71
C ALA A 56 -1.76 14.08 -55.76
N SER A 57 -1.30 12.87 -55.40
CA SER A 57 -0.67 11.94 -56.35
C SER A 57 -1.63 11.49 -57.45
N GLY A 58 -2.90 11.24 -57.09
CA GLY A 58 -3.94 10.91 -58.05
C GLY A 58 -4.23 12.08 -59.01
N MET A 59 -4.30 13.32 -58.52
CA MET A 59 -4.42 14.50 -59.37
C MET A 59 -3.29 14.57 -60.41
N ARG A 60 -2.03 14.32 -60.00
CA ARG A 60 -0.90 14.27 -60.94
C ARG A 60 -1.06 13.18 -61.99
N PHE A 61 -1.47 11.98 -61.59
CA PHE A 61 -1.72 10.87 -62.50
C PHE A 61 -2.81 11.22 -63.53
N PHE A 62 -3.93 11.80 -63.11
CA PHE A 62 -5.03 12.13 -64.01
C PHE A 62 -4.74 13.36 -64.89
N ALA A 63 -3.97 14.33 -64.40
CA ALA A 63 -3.45 15.42 -65.23
C ALA A 63 -2.54 14.88 -66.35
N ALA A 64 -1.61 13.98 -66.02
CA ALA A 64 -0.73 13.36 -67.01
C ALA A 64 -1.50 12.50 -68.03
N ASN A 65 -2.50 11.73 -67.59
CA ASN A 65 -3.38 10.98 -68.50
C ASN A 65 -4.19 11.91 -69.41
N TYR A 66 -4.75 12.98 -68.87
CA TYR A 66 -5.46 13.99 -69.65
C TYR A 66 -4.56 14.54 -70.78
N ARG A 67 -3.33 14.94 -70.44
CA ARG A 67 -2.35 15.44 -71.41
C ARG A 67 -1.93 14.40 -72.45
N LEU A 68 -1.86 13.13 -72.06
CA LEU A 68 -1.64 12.03 -73.00
C LEU A 68 -2.79 11.93 -74.01
N LYS A 69 -4.04 12.16 -73.60
CA LYS A 69 -5.20 12.18 -74.51
C LYS A 69 -5.16 13.38 -75.46
N GLU A 70 -4.75 14.56 -75.00
CA GLU A 70 -4.50 15.72 -75.90
C GLU A 70 -3.51 15.35 -77.01
N ASN A 71 -2.39 14.71 -76.63
CA ASN A 71 -1.36 14.32 -77.59
C ASN A 71 -1.87 13.28 -78.61
N ARG A 72 -2.62 12.27 -78.14
CA ARG A 72 -3.23 11.25 -79.00
C ARG A 72 -4.33 11.83 -79.90
N HIS A 73 -5.11 12.79 -79.41
CA HIS A 73 -6.13 13.47 -80.19
C HIS A 73 -5.53 14.21 -81.39
N ILE A 74 -4.40 14.90 -81.19
CA ILE A 74 -3.66 15.57 -82.27
C ILE A 74 -3.08 14.57 -83.28
N ALA A 75 -2.74 13.36 -82.83
CA ALA A 75 -2.15 12.31 -83.66
C ALA A 75 -3.19 11.41 -84.35
N ALA A 76 -4.47 11.51 -83.99
CA ALA A 76 -5.53 10.66 -84.51
C ALA A 76 -5.93 11.07 -85.95
N ASP A 77 -6.20 10.07 -86.80
CA ASP A 77 -6.50 10.27 -88.22
C ASP A 77 -8.01 10.47 -88.46
N THR A 78 -8.86 9.90 -87.60
CA THR A 78 -10.31 9.90 -87.80
C THR A 78 -11.05 10.75 -86.76
N ALA A 79 -12.22 11.26 -87.15
CA ALA A 79 -13.12 11.98 -86.24
C ALA A 79 -13.61 11.10 -85.08
N GLN A 80 -13.76 9.78 -85.31
CA GLN A 80 -14.17 8.82 -84.29
C GLN A 80 -13.08 8.64 -83.22
N GLU A 81 -11.82 8.50 -83.61
CA GLU A 81 -10.69 8.42 -82.67
C GLU A 81 -10.52 9.71 -81.88
N LYS A 82 -10.66 10.87 -82.54
CA LYS A 82 -10.67 12.19 -81.89
C LYS A 82 -11.76 12.27 -80.82
N ALA A 83 -13.01 11.95 -81.17
CA ALA A 83 -14.12 11.91 -80.20
C ALA A 83 -13.86 10.95 -79.02
N GLN A 84 -13.26 9.79 -79.26
CA GLN A 84 -12.89 8.84 -78.20
C GLN A 84 -11.83 9.43 -77.25
N MET A 85 -10.82 10.11 -77.78
CA MET A 85 -9.80 10.76 -76.94
C MET A 85 -10.38 11.91 -76.11
N GLU A 86 -11.34 12.68 -76.63
CA GLU A 86 -12.06 13.70 -75.86
C GLU A 86 -12.87 13.09 -74.71
N LEU A 87 -13.53 11.95 -74.94
CA LEU A 87 -14.28 11.24 -73.89
C LEU A 87 -13.37 10.73 -72.77
N GLU A 88 -12.23 10.14 -73.13
CA GLU A 88 -11.23 9.67 -72.16
C GLU A 88 -10.53 10.83 -71.42
N ALA A 89 -10.34 11.97 -72.10
CA ALA A 89 -9.87 13.19 -71.47
C ALA A 89 -10.89 13.73 -70.48
N ALA A 90 -12.18 13.76 -70.84
CA ALA A 90 -13.25 14.18 -69.94
C ALA A 90 -13.34 13.29 -68.69
N ASP A 91 -13.17 11.97 -68.82
CA ASP A 91 -13.08 11.09 -67.66
C ASP A 91 -11.86 11.40 -66.79
N SER A 92 -10.68 11.58 -67.39
CA SER A 92 -9.47 11.96 -66.66
C SER A 92 -9.65 13.28 -65.90
N ARG A 93 -10.28 14.28 -66.52
CA ARG A 93 -10.64 15.55 -65.87
C ARG A 93 -11.59 15.34 -64.69
N LYS A 94 -12.64 14.54 -64.86
CA LYS A 94 -13.59 14.22 -63.78
C LYS A 94 -12.88 13.55 -62.59
N GLN A 95 -11.96 12.64 -62.85
CA GLN A 95 -11.17 11.96 -61.82
C GLN A 95 -10.21 12.92 -61.09
N PHE A 96 -9.64 13.90 -61.81
CA PHE A 96 -8.87 14.99 -61.23
C PHE A 96 -9.74 15.84 -60.30
N GLU A 97 -10.85 16.37 -60.80
CA GLU A 97 -11.75 17.27 -60.05
C GLU A 97 -12.37 16.59 -58.82
N THR A 98 -12.64 15.29 -58.90
CA THR A 98 -13.09 14.48 -57.75
C THR A 98 -12.04 14.44 -56.63
N ARG A 99 -10.76 14.31 -56.98
CA ARG A 99 -9.65 14.30 -56.03
C ARG A 99 -9.35 15.70 -55.51
N LEU A 100 -9.50 16.72 -56.35
CA LEU A 100 -9.41 18.12 -55.93
C LEU A 100 -10.47 18.43 -54.86
N ALA A 101 -11.73 18.06 -55.08
CA ALA A 101 -12.80 18.24 -54.09
C ALA A 101 -12.61 17.40 -52.81
N THR A 102 -11.92 16.25 -52.92
CA THR A 102 -11.55 15.45 -51.75
C THR A 102 -10.45 16.14 -50.95
N TYR A 103 -9.43 16.65 -51.63
CA TYR A 103 -8.31 17.35 -51.02
C TYR A 103 -8.73 18.62 -50.30
N ASP A 104 -9.69 19.38 -50.84
CA ASP A 104 -10.21 20.62 -50.23
C ASP A 104 -10.66 20.43 -48.76
N LYS A 105 -11.25 19.26 -48.47
CA LYS A 105 -11.73 18.88 -47.12
C LYS A 105 -10.62 18.47 -46.16
N LEU A 106 -9.42 18.22 -46.69
CA LEU A 106 -8.29 17.70 -45.95
C LEU A 106 -7.20 18.76 -45.74
N VAL A 107 -7.35 19.97 -46.29
CA VAL A 107 -6.38 21.04 -46.14
C VAL A 107 -6.11 21.36 -44.67
N VAL A 108 -4.84 21.30 -44.26
CA VAL A 108 -4.43 21.38 -42.84
C VAL A 108 -3.73 22.67 -42.43
N SER A 109 -3.25 23.46 -43.38
CA SER A 109 -2.46 24.68 -43.09
C SER A 109 -2.72 25.79 -44.10
N ASP A 110 -2.28 27.01 -43.78
CA ASP A 110 -2.36 28.15 -44.69
C ASP A 110 -1.49 27.95 -45.94
N GLU A 111 -0.30 27.34 -45.78
CA GLU A 111 0.58 26.97 -46.89
C GLU A 111 -0.10 25.97 -47.83
N ASP A 112 -0.73 24.94 -47.26
CA ASP A 112 -1.48 23.94 -48.01
C ASP A 112 -2.68 24.55 -48.74
N ARG A 113 -3.40 25.47 -48.08
CA ARG A 113 -4.49 26.23 -48.69
C ARG A 113 -4.02 27.08 -49.88
N GLN A 114 -2.85 27.70 -49.78
CA GLN A 114 -2.26 28.47 -50.87
C GLN A 114 -1.91 27.57 -52.06
N LEU A 115 -1.29 26.41 -51.83
CA LEU A 115 -1.01 25.43 -52.87
C LEU A 115 -2.28 24.92 -53.55
N PHE A 116 -3.32 24.60 -52.76
CA PHE A 116 -4.62 24.16 -53.26
C PHE A 116 -5.28 25.21 -54.18
N ASN A 117 -5.27 26.48 -53.77
CA ASN A 117 -5.81 27.57 -54.57
C ASN A 117 -5.01 27.76 -55.87
N GLY A 118 -3.68 27.64 -55.78
CA GLY A 118 -2.78 27.66 -56.92
C GLY A 118 -3.11 26.57 -57.94
N VAL A 119 -3.25 25.33 -57.49
CA VAL A 119 -3.58 24.18 -58.37
C VAL A 119 -4.94 24.39 -59.02
N THR A 120 -5.93 24.87 -58.26
CA THR A 120 -7.27 25.16 -58.79
C THR A 120 -7.22 26.19 -59.92
N SER A 121 -6.49 27.28 -59.71
CA SER A 121 -6.35 28.37 -60.69
C SER A 121 -5.56 27.92 -61.93
N THR A 122 -4.43 27.26 -61.74
CA THR A 122 -3.55 26.82 -62.82
C THR A 122 -4.15 25.67 -63.63
N TRP A 123 -4.95 24.79 -62.99
CA TRP A 123 -5.72 23.76 -63.68
C TRP A 123 -6.79 24.36 -64.59
N ALA A 124 -7.52 25.38 -64.12
CA ALA A 124 -8.50 26.10 -64.94
C ALA A 124 -7.84 26.80 -66.14
N ALA A 125 -6.66 27.39 -65.95
CA ALA A 125 -5.89 28.00 -67.04
C ALA A 125 -5.41 26.95 -68.06
N TYR A 126 -4.91 25.80 -67.59
CA TYR A 126 -4.53 24.68 -68.44
C TYR A 126 -5.71 24.15 -69.27
N LEU A 127 -6.88 23.99 -68.67
CA LEU A 127 -8.10 23.53 -69.36
C LEU A 127 -8.56 24.51 -70.45
N LYS A 128 -8.32 25.83 -70.29
CA LYS A 128 -8.60 26.81 -71.34
C LYS A 128 -7.74 26.55 -72.59
N SER A 129 -6.43 26.39 -72.42
CA SER A 129 -5.51 26.04 -73.51
C SER A 129 -5.81 24.67 -74.11
N SER A 130 -6.26 23.71 -73.30
CA SER A 130 -6.69 22.38 -73.74
C SER A 130 -7.90 22.43 -74.68
N ASN A 131 -8.93 23.22 -74.34
CA ASN A 131 -10.12 23.35 -75.19
C ASN A 131 -9.75 23.92 -76.56
N GLU A 132 -8.92 24.97 -76.60
CA GLU A 132 -8.41 25.52 -77.87
C GLU A 132 -7.61 24.48 -78.68
N LEU A 133 -6.85 23.63 -78.00
CA LEU A 133 -6.10 22.54 -78.62
C LEU A 133 -7.02 21.49 -79.25
N PHE A 134 -8.06 21.04 -78.54
CA PHE A 134 -9.05 20.12 -79.09
C PHE A 134 -9.78 20.74 -80.30
N ASP A 135 -10.18 22.01 -80.20
CA ASP A 135 -10.83 22.77 -81.28
C ASP A 135 -9.97 22.84 -82.54
N MET A 136 -8.69 23.22 -82.41
CA MET A 136 -7.73 23.27 -83.53
C MET A 136 -7.53 21.88 -84.14
N SER A 137 -7.43 20.85 -83.28
CA SER A 137 -7.24 19.48 -83.74
C SER A 137 -8.48 18.93 -84.47
N ARG A 138 -9.71 19.30 -84.09
CA ARG A 138 -10.92 18.94 -84.84
C ARG A 138 -10.98 19.62 -86.22
N GLN A 139 -10.42 20.82 -86.33
CA GLN A 139 -10.39 21.61 -87.58
C GLN A 139 -9.29 21.19 -88.57
N GLY A 140 -8.46 20.18 -88.24
CA GLY A 140 -7.33 19.79 -89.09
C GLY A 140 -6.15 20.77 -89.04
N LEU A 141 -6.04 21.54 -87.94
CA LEU A 141 -4.95 22.49 -87.70
C LEU A 141 -3.87 21.88 -86.79
N GLU A 142 -3.43 20.64 -87.06
CA GLU A 142 -2.54 19.89 -86.17
C GLU A 142 -1.21 20.58 -85.91
N ALA A 143 -0.66 21.30 -86.90
CA ALA A 143 0.57 22.06 -86.72
C ALA A 143 0.43 23.16 -85.65
N GLN A 144 -0.71 23.88 -85.65
CA GLN A 144 -1.01 24.90 -84.67
C GLN A 144 -1.31 24.28 -83.30
N ALA A 145 -2.09 23.19 -83.27
CA ALA A 145 -2.37 22.43 -82.04
C ALA A 145 -1.07 21.90 -81.39
N ARG A 146 -0.11 21.39 -82.18
CA ARG A 146 1.22 20.96 -81.67
C ARG A 146 2.05 22.14 -81.16
N ALA A 147 1.97 23.31 -81.80
CA ALA A 147 2.66 24.51 -81.34
C ALA A 147 2.11 24.96 -79.98
N LEU A 148 0.77 25.01 -79.83
CA LEU A 148 0.10 25.32 -78.57
C LEU A 148 0.44 24.29 -77.47
N LEU A 149 0.38 23.00 -77.80
CA LEU A 149 0.75 21.90 -76.89
C LEU A 149 2.17 22.07 -76.34
N LYS A 150 3.15 22.42 -77.18
CA LYS A 150 4.56 22.57 -76.79
C LYS A 150 4.88 23.91 -76.12
N GLY A 151 4.03 24.93 -76.31
CA GLY A 151 4.21 26.28 -75.79
C GLY A 151 3.41 26.55 -74.51
N GLU A 152 2.39 27.41 -74.61
CA GLU A 152 1.59 27.89 -73.48
C GLU A 152 0.94 26.74 -72.68
N SER A 153 0.35 25.76 -73.37
CA SER A 153 -0.26 24.58 -72.71
C SER A 153 0.76 23.79 -71.88
N LYS A 154 2.00 23.64 -72.37
CA LYS A 154 3.08 23.00 -71.60
C LYS A 154 3.42 23.80 -70.35
N THR A 155 3.50 25.12 -70.45
CA THR A 155 3.80 26.00 -69.31
C THR A 155 2.75 25.84 -68.21
N HIS A 156 1.46 25.90 -68.57
CA HIS A 156 0.38 25.68 -67.61
C HIS A 156 0.41 24.26 -67.00
N PHE A 157 0.69 23.23 -67.82
CA PHE A 157 0.80 21.86 -67.32
C PHE A 157 1.96 21.67 -66.33
N ASP A 158 3.14 22.19 -66.67
CA ASP A 158 4.32 22.11 -65.82
C ASP A 158 4.08 22.84 -64.49
N GLU A 159 3.39 23.98 -64.50
CA GLU A 159 3.01 24.71 -63.29
C GLU A 159 2.06 23.90 -62.40
N VAL A 160 0.96 23.37 -62.96
CA VAL A 160 0.02 22.51 -62.22
C VAL A 160 0.72 21.32 -61.59
N THR A 161 1.55 20.61 -62.37
CA THR A 161 2.24 19.41 -61.89
C THR A 161 3.34 19.72 -60.87
N SER A 162 4.00 20.88 -60.97
CA SER A 162 4.96 21.36 -59.98
C SER A 162 4.27 21.68 -58.64
N GLN A 163 3.15 22.40 -58.67
CA GLN A 163 2.40 22.71 -57.45
C GLN A 163 1.82 21.44 -56.79
N LEU A 164 1.31 20.49 -57.58
CA LEU A 164 0.88 19.19 -57.06
C LEU A 164 2.03 18.38 -56.46
N GLN A 165 3.25 18.46 -57.00
CA GLN A 165 4.43 17.82 -56.40
C GLN A 165 4.73 18.44 -55.02
N LYS A 166 4.66 19.78 -54.90
CA LYS A 166 4.81 20.47 -53.61
C LYS A 166 3.75 20.06 -52.60
N MET A 167 2.50 19.86 -53.04
CA MET A 167 1.43 19.32 -52.17
C MET A 167 1.75 17.90 -51.70
N VAL A 168 2.27 17.02 -52.57
CA VAL A 168 2.72 15.68 -52.16
C VAL A 168 3.84 15.76 -51.13
N GLU A 169 4.86 16.59 -51.37
CA GLU A 169 5.99 16.79 -50.45
C GLU A 169 5.57 17.34 -49.10
N LEU A 170 4.66 18.33 -49.08
CA LEU A 170 4.11 18.90 -47.84
C LEU A 170 3.40 17.83 -47.01
N ASN A 171 2.57 16.99 -47.64
CA ASN A 171 1.85 15.93 -46.93
C ASN A 171 2.75 14.78 -46.49
N ASP A 172 3.77 14.44 -47.28
CA ASP A 172 4.77 13.42 -46.92
C ASP A 172 5.62 13.88 -45.72
N ALA A 173 6.05 15.14 -45.72
CA ALA A 173 6.74 15.76 -44.59
C ALA A 173 5.84 15.82 -43.35
N GLY A 174 4.57 16.18 -43.52
CA GLY A 174 3.57 16.19 -42.44
C GLY A 174 3.32 14.80 -41.85
N ALA A 175 3.16 13.78 -42.70
CA ALA A 175 3.01 12.39 -42.29
C ALA A 175 4.24 11.88 -41.50
N THR A 176 5.44 12.18 -42.01
CA THR A 176 6.71 11.82 -41.35
C THR A 176 6.83 12.50 -39.99
N ALA A 177 6.58 13.81 -39.92
CA ALA A 177 6.61 14.55 -38.66
C ALA A 177 5.59 14.04 -37.64
N ALA A 178 4.39 13.66 -38.09
CA ALA A 178 3.39 13.02 -37.22
C ALA A 178 3.87 11.65 -36.70
N GLY A 179 4.51 10.85 -37.56
CA GLY A 179 5.13 9.58 -37.19
C GLY A 179 6.25 9.74 -36.15
N ASP A 180 7.17 10.66 -36.38
CA ASP A 180 8.29 10.97 -35.47
C ASP A 180 7.81 11.51 -34.12
N LYS A 181 6.79 12.37 -34.14
CA LYS A 181 6.11 12.83 -32.93
C LYS A 181 5.48 11.66 -32.18
N GLY A 182 4.82 10.73 -32.88
CA GLY A 182 4.26 9.50 -32.31
C GLY A 182 5.33 8.64 -31.63
N THR A 183 6.48 8.45 -32.28
CA THR A 183 7.63 7.73 -31.71
C THR A 183 8.17 8.41 -30.46
N THR A 184 8.38 9.73 -30.51
CA THR A 184 8.87 10.51 -29.37
C THR A 184 7.90 10.46 -28.18
N LEU A 185 6.58 10.56 -28.45
CA LEU A 185 5.54 10.42 -27.43
C LEU A 185 5.57 9.04 -26.79
N TYR A 186 5.74 7.99 -27.58
CA TYR A 186 5.86 6.62 -27.08
C TYR A 186 7.09 6.44 -26.19
N GLU A 187 8.27 6.90 -26.61
CA GLU A 187 9.50 6.79 -25.83
C GLU A 187 9.41 7.54 -24.50
N ASN A 188 8.90 8.79 -24.53
CA ASN A 188 8.69 9.60 -23.33
C ASN A 188 7.67 8.98 -22.38
N ALA A 189 6.58 8.43 -22.93
CA ALA A 189 5.57 7.70 -22.14
C ALA A 189 6.20 6.47 -21.46
N ARG A 190 6.97 5.68 -22.22
CA ARG A 190 7.64 4.49 -21.70
C ARG A 190 8.60 4.83 -20.56
N ILE A 191 9.46 5.83 -20.73
CA ILE A 191 10.39 6.27 -19.67
C ILE A 191 9.62 6.73 -18.44
N SER A 192 8.59 7.57 -18.62
CA SER A 192 7.78 8.10 -17.52
C SER A 192 7.07 6.98 -16.75
N ILE A 193 6.48 6.01 -17.46
CA ILE A 193 5.83 4.83 -16.85
C ILE A 193 6.84 4.03 -16.03
N VAL A 194 8.04 3.76 -16.57
CA VAL A 194 9.08 3.02 -15.84
C VAL A 194 9.52 3.76 -14.59
N VAL A 195 9.75 5.08 -14.67
CA VAL A 195 10.14 5.90 -13.51
C VAL A 195 9.06 5.88 -12.42
N VAL A 196 7.79 6.10 -12.80
CA VAL A 196 6.67 6.08 -11.85
C VAL A 196 6.48 4.69 -11.23
N LEU A 197 6.64 3.62 -12.02
CA LEU A 197 6.56 2.24 -11.53
C LEU A 197 7.65 1.96 -10.49
N VAL A 198 8.90 2.31 -10.78
CA VAL A 198 10.02 2.15 -9.85
C VAL A 198 9.78 2.97 -8.58
N ALA A 199 9.34 4.22 -8.71
CA ALA A 199 9.02 5.06 -7.56
C ALA A 199 7.89 4.45 -6.70
N ALA A 200 6.81 3.96 -7.31
CA ALA A 200 5.70 3.30 -6.62
C ALA A 200 6.15 2.03 -5.89
N LEU A 201 7.02 1.23 -6.50
CA LEU A 201 7.62 0.05 -5.87
C LEU A 201 8.49 0.41 -4.67
N LEU A 202 9.34 1.43 -4.80
CA LEU A 202 10.19 1.88 -3.70
C LEU A 202 9.38 2.46 -2.54
N ILE A 203 8.34 3.25 -2.84
CA ILE A 203 7.42 3.79 -1.83
C ILE A 203 6.66 2.64 -1.16
N GLY A 204 6.12 1.70 -1.93
CA GLY A 204 5.42 0.53 -1.41
C GLY A 204 6.30 -0.33 -0.51
N LEU A 205 7.54 -0.62 -0.93
CA LEU A 205 8.52 -1.35 -0.14
C LEU A 205 8.91 -0.59 1.13
N GLY A 206 9.14 0.72 1.02
CA GLY A 206 9.45 1.59 2.16
C GLY A 206 8.32 1.60 3.20
N LEU A 207 7.07 1.77 2.76
CA LEU A 207 5.89 1.70 3.63
C LEU A 207 5.73 0.31 4.26
N ALA A 208 5.91 -0.76 3.48
CA ALA A 208 5.82 -2.13 3.98
C ALA A 208 6.86 -2.40 5.09
N LEU A 209 8.13 -2.05 4.85
CA LEU A 209 9.20 -2.20 5.85
C LEU A 209 8.97 -1.32 7.07
N PHE A 210 8.48 -0.09 6.88
CA PHE A 210 8.16 0.84 7.96
C PHE A 210 7.04 0.30 8.86
N ILE A 211 5.93 -0.14 8.28
CA ILE A 211 4.81 -0.71 9.03
C ILE A 211 5.22 -2.00 9.72
N ALA A 212 5.91 -2.91 9.01
CA ALA A 212 6.41 -4.15 9.58
C ALA A 212 7.26 -3.86 10.83
N ARG A 213 8.16 -2.87 10.77
CA ARG A 213 9.01 -2.49 11.90
C ARG A 213 8.21 -1.90 13.07
N ILE A 214 7.17 -1.10 12.80
CA ILE A 214 6.31 -0.49 13.83
C ILE A 214 5.45 -1.53 14.55
N ILE A 215 5.00 -2.58 13.86
CA ILE A 215 4.18 -3.63 14.45
C ILE A 215 5.04 -4.71 15.11
N SER A 216 6.05 -5.22 14.42
CA SER A 216 6.85 -6.35 14.90
C SER A 216 7.70 -6.01 16.12
N ARG A 217 8.18 -4.76 16.26
CA ARG A 217 9.06 -4.39 17.38
C ARG A 217 8.34 -4.39 18.74
N PRO A 218 7.19 -3.72 18.93
CA PRO A 218 6.41 -3.81 20.18
C PRO A 218 5.93 -5.22 20.51
N LEU A 219 5.54 -6.00 19.49
CA LEU A 219 5.12 -7.39 19.71
C LEU A 219 6.29 -8.27 20.16
N LYS A 220 7.49 -8.06 19.61
CA LYS A 220 8.69 -8.76 20.08
C LYS A 220 9.04 -8.38 21.52
N GLU A 221 8.90 -7.10 21.88
CA GLU A 221 9.11 -6.63 23.25
C GLU A 221 8.10 -7.25 24.23
N ALA A 222 6.82 -7.32 23.86
CA ALA A 222 5.79 -7.99 24.66
C ALA A 222 6.09 -9.49 24.83
N ALA A 223 6.55 -10.16 23.78
CA ALA A 223 6.95 -11.58 23.84
C ALA A 223 8.15 -11.80 24.78
N THR A 224 9.19 -10.96 24.68
CA THR A 224 10.34 -11.03 25.59
C THR A 224 9.95 -10.76 27.04
N ALA A 225 9.04 -9.82 27.30
CA ALA A 225 8.54 -9.56 28.64
C ALA A 225 7.75 -10.74 29.21
N ALA A 226 6.96 -11.42 28.38
CA ALA A 226 6.24 -12.63 28.78
C ALA A 226 7.20 -13.79 29.11
N GLU A 227 8.26 -13.94 28.33
CA GLU A 227 9.31 -14.95 28.56
C GLU A 227 10.04 -14.70 29.88
N GLN A 228 10.48 -13.45 30.14
CA GLN A 228 11.09 -13.07 31.42
C GLN A 228 10.15 -13.31 32.61
N LEU A 229 8.86 -13.03 32.44
CA LEU A 229 7.87 -13.28 33.48
C LEU A 229 7.71 -14.78 33.76
N ALA A 230 7.71 -15.62 32.72
CA ALA A 230 7.64 -17.08 32.84
C ALA A 230 8.87 -17.66 33.56
N GLU A 231 10.03 -17.02 33.42
CA GLU A 231 11.26 -17.34 34.16
C GLU A 231 11.28 -16.80 35.60
N GLY A 232 10.23 -16.08 36.03
CA GLY A 232 10.11 -15.51 37.38
C GLY A 232 10.79 -14.14 37.55
N ASN A 233 11.28 -13.52 36.47
CA ASN A 233 11.86 -12.19 36.52
C ASN A 233 10.76 -11.10 36.49
N LEU A 234 10.37 -10.62 37.67
CA LEU A 234 9.38 -9.56 37.85
C LEU A 234 9.94 -8.14 37.72
N ASN A 235 11.23 -8.00 37.37
CA ASN A 235 11.88 -6.71 37.18
C ASN A 235 12.06 -6.35 35.68
N ALA A 236 11.31 -7.02 34.81
CA ALA A 236 11.32 -6.81 33.37
C ALA A 236 10.91 -5.36 33.01
N HIS A 237 11.78 -4.65 32.29
CA HIS A 237 11.48 -3.30 31.83
C HIS A 237 10.64 -3.36 30.54
N ILE A 238 9.37 -2.94 30.63
CA ILE A 238 8.46 -2.83 29.49
C ILE A 238 8.33 -1.35 29.10
N GLY A 239 8.84 -0.99 27.93
CA GLY A 239 8.83 0.37 27.39
C GLY A 239 7.43 0.91 27.09
N HIS A 240 7.29 2.24 27.02
CA HIS A 240 6.00 2.89 26.78
C HIS A 240 5.41 2.50 25.42
N GLY A 241 4.20 1.90 25.44
CA GLY A 241 3.46 1.57 24.23
C GLY A 241 2.83 2.81 23.57
N SER A 242 2.61 2.73 22.26
CA SER A 242 1.74 3.64 21.51
C SER A 242 0.27 3.52 21.98
N LYS A 243 -0.62 4.36 21.44
CA LYS A 243 -2.07 4.23 21.72
C LYS A 243 -2.79 3.19 20.84
N ASP A 244 -2.05 2.47 20.00
CA ASP A 244 -2.58 1.43 19.13
C ASP A 244 -2.72 0.08 19.84
N GLU A 245 -3.18 -0.94 19.12
CA GLU A 245 -3.38 -2.29 19.64
C GLU A 245 -2.09 -2.93 20.17
N THR A 246 -0.92 -2.65 19.59
CA THR A 246 0.37 -3.17 20.09
C THR A 246 0.78 -2.49 21.40
N GLY A 247 0.54 -1.19 21.53
CA GLY A 247 0.79 -0.47 22.76
C GLY A 247 -0.21 -0.79 23.87
N MET A 248 -1.46 -1.14 23.53
CA MET A 248 -2.41 -1.73 24.46
C MET A 248 -1.89 -3.04 25.05
N VAL A 249 -1.30 -3.93 24.22
CA VAL A 249 -0.69 -5.18 24.70
C VAL A 249 0.49 -4.90 25.63
N LEU A 250 1.41 -3.99 25.26
CA LEU A 250 2.53 -3.61 26.14
C LEU A 250 2.06 -3.03 27.47
N ASN A 251 1.03 -2.18 27.47
CA ASN A 251 0.47 -1.61 28.70
C ASN A 251 -0.22 -2.69 29.56
N ALA A 252 -0.93 -3.64 28.96
CA ALA A 252 -1.51 -4.77 29.67
C ALA A 252 -0.43 -5.65 30.32
N MET A 253 0.65 -5.95 29.60
CA MET A 253 1.82 -6.67 30.13
C MET A 253 2.47 -5.92 31.30
N ARG A 254 2.65 -4.59 31.20
CA ARG A 254 3.19 -3.78 32.32
C ARG A 254 2.31 -3.88 33.55
N ASN A 255 0.99 -3.75 33.38
CA ASN A 255 0.05 -3.85 34.50
C ASN A 255 0.09 -5.24 35.14
N MET A 256 0.22 -6.30 34.34
CA MET A 256 0.35 -7.68 34.81
C MET A 256 1.62 -7.87 35.64
N VAL A 257 2.78 -7.45 35.14
CA VAL A 257 4.06 -7.51 35.87
C VAL A 257 3.99 -6.72 37.18
N GLY A 258 3.42 -5.51 37.15
CA GLY A 258 3.24 -4.70 38.36
C GLY A 258 2.34 -5.36 39.40
N LYS A 259 1.24 -5.99 38.98
CA LYS A 259 0.34 -6.73 39.89
C LYS A 259 1.00 -7.97 40.48
N LEU A 260 1.72 -8.75 39.67
CA LEU A 260 2.44 -9.94 40.15
C LEU A 260 3.59 -9.56 41.09
N SER A 261 4.34 -8.51 40.79
CA SER A 261 5.38 -7.97 41.68
C SER A 261 4.82 -7.55 43.03
N HIS A 262 3.67 -6.86 43.04
CA HIS A 262 2.97 -6.48 44.27
C HIS A 262 2.53 -7.71 45.09
N ILE A 263 1.87 -8.69 44.46
CA ILE A 263 1.43 -9.92 45.12
C ILE A 263 2.62 -10.68 45.73
N ILE A 264 3.73 -10.82 45.01
CA ILE A 264 4.93 -11.48 45.53
C ILE A 264 5.56 -10.69 46.69
N GLY A 265 5.50 -9.35 46.66
CA GLY A 265 5.88 -8.50 47.78
C GLY A 265 5.00 -8.74 49.02
N GLU A 266 3.68 -8.84 48.86
CA GLU A 266 2.75 -9.17 49.94
C GLU A 266 2.99 -10.56 50.52
N VAL A 267 3.22 -11.57 49.67
CA VAL A 267 3.55 -12.95 50.10
C VAL A 267 4.85 -12.96 50.90
N ARG A 268 5.87 -12.22 50.46
CA ARG A 268 7.15 -12.13 51.18
C ARG A 268 6.97 -11.46 52.55
N ASN A 269 6.26 -10.34 52.62
CA ASN A 269 5.96 -9.67 53.89
C ASN A 269 5.15 -10.57 54.83
N ALA A 270 4.18 -11.32 54.30
CA ALA A 270 3.40 -12.28 55.09
C ALA A 270 4.28 -13.43 55.60
N ALA A 271 5.22 -13.92 54.79
CA ALA A 271 6.19 -14.93 55.21
C ALA A 271 7.15 -14.42 56.29
N ASP A 272 7.64 -13.18 56.19
CA ASP A 272 8.52 -12.55 57.19
C ASP A 272 7.77 -12.34 58.52
N ASN A 273 6.51 -11.91 58.46
CA ASN A 273 5.63 -11.81 59.64
C ASN A 273 5.37 -13.19 60.27
N LEU A 274 5.12 -14.22 59.45
CA LEU A 274 4.90 -15.59 59.93
C LEU A 274 6.16 -16.18 60.56
N ALA A 275 7.34 -15.90 60.00
CA ALA A 275 8.63 -16.31 60.56
C ALA A 275 8.84 -15.67 61.93
N SER A 276 8.62 -14.35 62.04
CA SER A 276 8.72 -13.62 63.31
C SER A 276 7.73 -14.13 64.36
N ALA A 277 6.47 -14.39 63.98
CA ALA A 277 5.48 -14.99 64.87
C ALA A 277 5.86 -16.41 65.30
N SER A 278 6.48 -17.19 64.41
CA SER A 278 6.97 -18.54 64.74
C SER A 278 8.13 -18.49 65.75
N GLU A 279 9.03 -17.50 65.65
CA GLU A 279 10.09 -17.28 66.64
C GLU A 279 9.51 -16.91 68.01
N GLU A 280 8.50 -16.03 68.06
CA GLU A 280 7.81 -15.66 69.31
C GLU A 280 7.08 -16.85 69.95
N VAL A 281 6.37 -17.65 69.15
CA VAL A 281 5.73 -18.88 69.62
C VAL A 281 6.77 -19.86 70.14
N SER A 282 7.91 -20.02 69.46
CA SER A 282 8.99 -20.89 69.93
C SER A 282 9.56 -20.42 71.27
N ALA A 283 9.80 -19.11 71.44
CA ALA A 283 10.28 -18.54 72.70
C ALA A 283 9.26 -18.72 73.84
N THR A 284 7.97 -18.55 73.53
CA THR A 284 6.87 -18.77 74.48
C THR A 284 6.78 -20.23 74.89
N ALA A 285 6.86 -21.17 73.94
CA ALA A 285 6.86 -22.60 74.20
C ALA A 285 8.04 -23.02 75.08
N GLN A 286 9.23 -22.46 74.86
CA GLN A 286 10.41 -22.69 75.69
C GLN A 286 10.19 -22.22 77.14
N SER A 287 9.66 -21.00 77.31
CA SER A 287 9.37 -20.42 78.63
C SER A 287 8.29 -21.20 79.37
N MET A 288 7.25 -21.65 78.65
CA MET A 288 6.19 -22.49 79.21
C MET A 288 6.71 -23.87 79.61
N SER A 289 7.59 -24.47 78.80
CA SER A 289 8.24 -25.74 79.16
C SER A 289 9.05 -25.60 80.44
N GLN A 290 9.80 -24.51 80.60
CA GLN A 290 10.56 -24.21 81.81
C GLN A 290 9.64 -24.04 83.03
N ALA A 291 8.60 -23.21 82.91
CA ALA A 291 7.61 -23.00 83.97
C ALA A 291 6.88 -24.30 84.34
N THR A 292 6.59 -25.17 83.36
CA THR A 292 5.98 -26.49 83.59
C THR A 292 6.94 -27.41 84.37
N SER A 293 8.24 -27.39 84.06
CA SER A 293 9.24 -28.12 84.84
C SER A 293 9.36 -27.62 86.29
N GLU A 294 9.33 -26.29 86.50
CA GLU A 294 9.33 -25.70 87.84
C GLU A 294 8.05 -26.03 88.63
N GLN A 295 6.90 -26.02 87.95
CA GLN A 295 5.62 -26.39 88.56
C GLN A 295 5.58 -27.87 88.89
N ALA A 296 6.12 -28.75 88.04
CA ALA A 296 6.24 -30.18 88.33
C ALA A 296 7.10 -30.41 89.58
N ALA A 297 8.25 -29.73 89.70
CA ALA A 297 9.10 -29.80 90.89
C ALA A 297 8.37 -29.29 92.16
N SER A 298 7.62 -28.19 92.06
CA SER A 298 6.83 -27.66 93.17
C SER A 298 5.71 -28.64 93.62
N VAL A 299 5.12 -29.36 92.67
CA VAL A 299 4.13 -30.42 92.96
C VAL A 299 4.77 -31.64 93.62
N GLU A 300 5.99 -32.01 93.21
CA GLU A 300 6.78 -33.06 93.89
C GLU A 300 7.08 -32.65 95.35
N GLU A 301 7.53 -31.41 95.57
CA GLU A 301 7.80 -30.88 96.92
C GLU A 301 6.53 -30.82 97.79
N THR A 302 5.41 -30.40 97.19
CA THR A 302 4.10 -30.39 97.87
C THR A 302 3.67 -31.81 98.22
N SER A 303 3.83 -32.77 97.30
CA SER A 303 3.51 -34.18 97.55
C SER A 303 4.36 -34.77 98.68
N ALA A 304 5.66 -34.48 98.69
CA ALA A 304 6.56 -34.87 99.78
C ALA A 304 6.17 -34.23 101.12
N SER A 305 5.77 -32.95 101.11
CA SER A 305 5.27 -32.26 102.30
C SER A 305 3.95 -32.86 102.81
N VAL A 306 3.07 -33.30 101.90
CA VAL A 306 1.83 -34.02 102.24
C VAL A 306 2.13 -35.40 102.81
N GLU A 307 3.10 -36.14 102.28
CA GLU A 307 3.56 -37.42 102.87
C GLU A 307 4.12 -37.20 104.28
N GLN A 308 4.97 -36.19 104.47
CA GLN A 308 5.53 -35.85 105.78
C GLN A 308 4.42 -35.42 106.76
N MET A 309 3.45 -34.62 106.32
CA MET A 309 2.28 -34.26 107.12
C MET A 309 1.44 -35.49 107.49
N SER A 310 1.20 -36.40 106.54
CA SER A 310 0.46 -37.64 106.79
C SER A 310 1.18 -38.50 107.84
N ALA A 311 2.51 -38.60 107.75
CA ALA A 311 3.33 -39.27 108.76
C ALA A 311 3.21 -38.59 110.13
N SER A 312 3.27 -37.26 110.21
CA SER A 312 3.05 -36.51 111.45
C SER A 312 1.63 -36.66 112.01
N ILE A 313 0.60 -36.72 111.16
CA ILE A 313 -0.79 -36.97 111.59
C ILE A 313 -0.91 -38.38 112.17
N ASN A 314 -0.34 -39.39 111.51
CA ASN A 314 -0.30 -40.75 112.03
C ASN A 314 0.44 -40.80 113.38
N GLN A 315 1.58 -40.11 113.49
CA GLN A 315 2.33 -40.00 114.74
C GLN A 315 1.53 -39.29 115.85
N ASN A 316 0.84 -38.18 115.54
CA ASN A 316 -0.03 -37.49 116.50
C ASN A 316 -1.22 -38.34 116.91
N THR A 317 -1.79 -39.11 115.99
CA THR A 317 -2.89 -40.04 116.27
C THR A 317 -2.42 -41.15 117.21
N GLU A 318 -1.22 -41.68 116.99
CA GLU A 318 -0.60 -42.66 117.88
C GLU A 318 -0.29 -42.06 119.26
N ASN A 319 0.27 -40.86 119.31
CA ASN A 319 0.49 -40.12 120.56
C ASN A 319 -0.83 -39.88 121.31
N ALA A 320 -1.90 -39.54 120.60
CA ALA A 320 -3.23 -39.36 121.17
C ALA A 320 -3.79 -40.68 121.73
N LYS A 321 -3.62 -41.80 121.03
CA LYS A 321 -3.96 -43.15 121.56
C LYS A 321 -3.15 -43.52 122.79
N VAL A 322 -1.84 -43.25 122.79
CA VAL A 322 -0.98 -43.48 123.96
C VAL A 322 -1.44 -42.62 125.13
N THR A 323 -1.77 -41.35 124.87
CA THR A 323 -2.27 -40.42 125.89
C THR A 323 -3.63 -40.83 126.43
N ASP A 324 -4.56 -41.24 125.56
CA ASP A 324 -5.87 -41.78 125.93
C ASP A 324 -5.72 -43.08 126.74
N GLY A 325 -4.81 -43.97 126.32
CA GLY A 325 -4.46 -45.17 127.06
C GLY A 325 -3.86 -44.86 128.44
N MET A 326 -2.98 -43.86 128.53
CA MET A 326 -2.45 -43.36 129.81
C MET A 326 -3.55 -42.77 130.69
N ALA A 327 -4.45 -41.95 130.12
CA ALA A 327 -5.55 -41.34 130.85
C ALA A 327 -6.55 -42.39 131.35
N SER A 328 -6.89 -43.38 130.53
CA SER A 328 -7.72 -44.53 130.89
C SER A 328 -7.07 -45.38 131.98
N LYS A 329 -5.75 -45.63 131.88
CA LYS A 329 -4.98 -46.34 132.92
C LYS A 329 -4.92 -45.54 134.23
N ALA A 330 -4.69 -44.24 134.17
CA ALA A 330 -4.69 -43.36 135.33
C ALA A 330 -6.08 -43.27 135.98
N ALA A 331 -7.15 -43.22 135.18
CA ALA A 331 -8.53 -43.28 135.67
C ALA A 331 -8.83 -44.63 136.35
N LYS A 332 -8.31 -45.73 135.79
CA LYS A 332 -8.42 -47.06 136.39
C LYS A 332 -7.63 -47.17 137.70
N GLU A 333 -6.38 -46.71 137.73
CA GLU A 333 -5.57 -46.66 138.95
C GLU A 333 -6.18 -45.75 140.02
N ALA A 334 -6.84 -44.64 139.63
CA ALA A 334 -7.60 -43.80 140.55
C ALA A 334 -8.89 -44.48 141.06
N THR A 335 -9.52 -45.34 140.26
CA THR A 335 -10.70 -46.13 140.66
C THR A 335 -10.28 -47.26 141.62
N ASP A 336 -9.25 -48.03 141.27
CA ASP A 336 -8.66 -49.09 142.11
C ASP A 336 -8.11 -48.50 143.42
N GLY A 337 -7.49 -47.32 143.33
CA GLY A 337 -7.07 -46.52 144.47
C GLY A 337 -8.24 -46.09 145.34
N GLY A 338 -9.36 -45.66 144.74
CA GLY A 338 -10.60 -45.32 145.44
C GLY A 338 -11.26 -46.52 146.14
N GLU A 339 -11.24 -47.70 145.51
CA GLU A 339 -11.71 -48.97 146.10
C GLU A 339 -10.84 -49.38 147.30
N SER A 340 -9.53 -49.12 147.23
CA SER A 340 -8.56 -49.42 148.30
C SER A 340 -8.71 -48.52 149.54
N VAL A 341 -9.41 -47.38 149.45
CA VAL A 341 -9.73 -46.52 150.62
C VAL A 341 -11.09 -46.85 151.25
N GLN A 342 -11.87 -47.76 150.64
CA GLN A 342 -13.21 -48.16 151.11
C GLN A 342 -13.24 -49.49 151.89
N GLN A 343 -12.09 -50.17 152.06
CA GLN A 343 -11.89 -51.30 152.99
C GLN A 343 -10.96 -50.90 154.14
#